data_AF-A0A1A2GH06-F1
#
_entry.id   AF-A0A1A2GH06-F1
#
_cell.length_a   1.000
_cell.length_b   1.000
_cell.length_c   1.000
_cell.angle_alpha   90.00
_cell.angle_beta   90.00
_cell.angle_gamma   90.00
#
_symmetry.space_group_name_H-M   'P 1'
#
loop_
_entity.id
_entity.type
_entity.pdbx_description
1 polymer ?
#
loop_
_entity_poly.entity_id
_entity_poly.type
_entity_poly.pdbx_seq_one_letter_code
_entity_poly.pdbx_strand_id
1 'polypeptide(L)'
;MLEHHPAHAVSVAAVMARTTLSRKSFYVYFRDRSELLEALVRPLRADADAALQRWRTADDPVAAGRKALSSAARTYRRHSAILRAVFWSSEDDPDIEAARAGLIDPVVAVAETIIDRLAPDLPDPHETALALVTMNIHRMLTLTPESSDADLDTLVTTLATIWERTINTAADAKKPPLRRDESRRRSRSG
;
A
#
# COMPACT_ATOMS: atom_id res chain seq x y z
N MET A 1 4.31 -7.89 26.69
CA MET A 1 5.06 -8.98 26.04
C MET A 1 4.21 -9.64 24.96
N LEU A 2 4.29 -9.13 23.73
CA LEU A 2 3.65 -9.68 22.52
C LEU A 2 4.67 -9.67 21.37
N GLU A 3 5.89 -10.15 21.61
CA GLU A 3 6.99 -9.97 20.64
C GLU A 3 7.22 -11.16 19.70
N HIS A 4 6.83 -12.41 19.98
CA HIS A 4 7.35 -13.55 19.18
C HIS A 4 6.37 -14.65 18.77
N HIS A 5 5.17 -14.32 18.29
CA HIS A 5 4.21 -15.35 17.83
C HIS A 5 3.64 -15.07 16.43
N PRO A 6 4.40 -15.37 15.34
CA PRO A 6 4.04 -14.92 13.98
C PRO A 6 2.91 -15.72 13.33
N ALA A 7 2.83 -17.04 13.51
CA ALA A 7 1.90 -17.87 12.72
C ALA A 7 0.55 -18.18 13.42
N HIS A 8 0.48 -18.15 14.75
CA HIS A 8 -0.74 -18.58 15.48
C HIS A 8 -1.62 -17.43 15.98
N ALA A 9 -1.20 -16.18 15.81
CA ALA A 9 -1.92 -15.00 16.30
C ALA A 9 -3.33 -14.85 15.70
N VAL A 10 -3.56 -15.39 14.51
CA VAL A 10 -4.89 -15.45 13.86
C VAL A 10 -5.41 -16.89 13.73
N SER A 11 -5.04 -17.79 14.64
CA SER A 11 -5.73 -19.08 14.74
C SER A 11 -7.07 -18.91 15.46
N VAL A 12 -8.07 -19.73 15.12
CA VAL A 12 -9.34 -19.76 15.88
C VAL A 12 -9.08 -19.96 17.37
N ALA A 13 -8.11 -20.82 17.73
CA ALA A 13 -7.73 -21.04 19.13
C ALA A 13 -7.20 -19.76 19.81
N ALA A 14 -6.32 -18.99 19.15
CA ALA A 14 -5.79 -17.74 19.69
C ALA A 14 -6.85 -16.64 19.79
N VAL A 15 -7.78 -16.58 18.84
CA VAL A 15 -8.93 -15.67 18.89
C VAL A 15 -9.84 -16.04 20.06
N MET A 16 -10.20 -17.32 20.17
CA MET A 16 -11.05 -17.81 21.25
C MET A 16 -10.43 -17.58 22.64
N ALA A 17 -9.12 -17.79 22.80
CA ALA A 17 -8.40 -17.55 24.04
C ALA A 17 -8.45 -16.09 24.53
N ARG A 18 -8.80 -15.15 23.65
CA ARG A 18 -8.94 -13.72 23.96
C ARG A 18 -10.39 -13.26 24.07
N THR A 19 -11.34 -14.19 24.01
CA THR A 19 -12.77 -13.93 24.12
C THR A 19 -13.37 -14.74 25.27
N THR A 20 -14.49 -14.29 25.82
CA THR A 20 -15.30 -15.10 26.76
C THR A 20 -16.19 -16.12 26.05
N LEU A 21 -16.08 -16.23 24.72
CA LEU A 21 -16.94 -17.07 23.90
C LEU A 21 -16.50 -18.55 23.95
N SER A 22 -17.45 -19.46 23.75
CA SER A 22 -17.15 -20.87 23.56
C SER A 22 -16.78 -21.15 22.11
N ARG A 23 -16.02 -22.22 21.85
CA ARG A 23 -15.72 -22.66 20.47
C ARG A 23 -17.00 -22.97 19.67
N LYS A 24 -18.07 -23.41 20.34
CA LYS A 24 -19.38 -23.58 19.70
C LYS A 24 -19.99 -22.24 19.29
N SER A 25 -19.81 -21.20 20.11
CA SER A 25 -20.25 -19.82 19.80
C SER A 25 -19.49 -19.23 18.62
N PHE A 26 -18.22 -19.57 18.42
CA PHE A 26 -17.47 -19.19 17.21
C PHE A 26 -18.18 -19.64 15.93
N TYR A 27 -18.52 -20.93 15.86
CA TYR A 27 -19.15 -21.53 14.69
C TYR A 27 -20.60 -21.08 14.46
N VAL A 28 -21.19 -20.31 15.38
CA VAL A 28 -22.45 -19.59 15.14
C VAL A 28 -22.23 -18.38 14.22
N TYR A 29 -21.06 -17.73 14.31
CA TYR A 29 -20.75 -16.52 13.55
C TYR A 29 -19.86 -16.77 12.33
N PHE A 30 -18.97 -17.77 12.40
CA PHE A 30 -18.01 -18.08 11.35
C PHE A 30 -17.93 -19.59 11.14
N ARG A 31 -18.18 -20.04 9.90
CA ARG A 31 -18.09 -21.43 9.46
C ARG A 31 -16.68 -21.98 9.63
N ASP A 32 -15.68 -21.15 9.39
CA ASP A 32 -14.27 -21.50 9.47
C ASP A 32 -13.40 -20.26 9.76
N ARG A 33 -12.08 -20.46 9.72
CA ARG A 33 -11.08 -19.42 9.95
C ARG A 33 -11.03 -18.44 8.77
N SER A 34 -11.25 -18.90 7.55
CA SER A 34 -11.23 -18.10 6.33
C SER A 34 -12.35 -17.05 6.39
N GLU A 35 -13.57 -17.43 6.78
CA GLU A 35 -14.69 -16.50 6.94
C GLU A 35 -14.44 -15.45 8.04
N LEU A 36 -13.76 -15.84 9.12
CA LEU A 36 -13.31 -14.88 10.13
C LEU A 36 -12.32 -13.86 9.55
N LEU A 37 -11.29 -14.35 8.84
CA LEU A 37 -10.28 -13.48 8.21
C LEU A 37 -10.93 -12.52 7.22
N GLU A 38 -11.81 -13.01 6.36
CA GLU A 38 -12.61 -12.21 5.44
C GLU A 38 -13.42 -11.14 6.18
N ALA A 39 -14.10 -11.49 7.27
CA ALA A 39 -14.88 -10.55 8.06
C ALA A 39 -14.00 -9.48 8.73
N LEU A 40 -12.78 -9.83 9.16
CA LEU A 40 -11.83 -8.89 9.75
C LEU A 40 -11.25 -7.91 8.72
N VAL A 41 -10.99 -8.37 7.49
CA VAL A 41 -10.42 -7.52 6.43
C VAL A 41 -11.47 -6.74 5.63
N ARG A 42 -12.73 -7.20 5.60
CA ARG A 42 -13.81 -6.58 4.83
C ARG A 42 -14.02 -5.09 5.12
N PRO A 43 -14.06 -4.63 6.39
CA PRO A 43 -14.16 -3.20 6.69
C PRO A 43 -12.97 -2.40 6.18
N LEU A 44 -11.76 -3.00 6.18
CA LEU A 44 -10.54 -2.36 5.67
C LEU A 44 -10.61 -2.17 4.15
N ARG A 45 -11.24 -3.12 3.45
CA ARG A 45 -11.44 -3.05 1.99
C ARG A 45 -12.40 -1.96 1.58
N ALA A 46 -13.52 -1.77 2.27
CA ALA A 46 -14.50 -0.75 1.89
C ALA A 46 -13.89 0.67 1.85
N ASP A 47 -13.10 1.03 2.86
CA ASP A 47 -12.38 2.31 2.91
C ASP A 47 -11.31 2.40 1.80
N ALA A 48 -10.60 1.30 1.54
CA ALA A 48 -9.57 1.21 0.51
C ALA A 48 -10.16 1.32 -0.90
N ASP A 49 -11.24 0.61 -1.22
CA ASP A 49 -11.90 0.60 -2.51
C ASP A 49 -12.37 2.00 -2.90
N ALA A 50 -12.95 2.74 -1.96
CA ALA A 50 -13.37 4.12 -2.18
C ALA A 50 -12.16 5.03 -2.43
N ALA A 51 -11.03 4.83 -1.75
CA ALA A 51 -9.80 5.60 -1.99
C ALA A 51 -9.17 5.26 -3.36
N LEU A 52 -9.14 3.98 -3.72
CA LEU A 52 -8.63 3.48 -4.99
C LEU A 52 -9.46 3.98 -6.17
N GLN A 53 -10.79 3.98 -6.07
CA GLN A 53 -11.64 4.54 -7.12
C GLN A 53 -11.37 6.03 -7.33
N ARG A 54 -11.28 6.80 -6.25
CA ARG A 54 -10.92 8.23 -6.34
C ARG A 54 -9.56 8.44 -6.97
N TRP A 55 -8.58 7.59 -6.69
CA TRP A 55 -7.26 7.67 -7.29
C TRP A 55 -7.29 7.36 -8.79
N ARG A 56 -7.98 6.27 -9.17
CA ARG A 56 -8.12 5.82 -10.56
C ARG A 56 -8.75 6.89 -11.45
N THR A 57 -9.77 7.59 -10.97
CA THR A 57 -10.54 8.55 -11.77
C THR A 57 -10.12 10.01 -11.57
N ALA A 58 -9.05 10.28 -10.83
CA ALA A 58 -8.62 11.66 -10.57
C ALA A 58 -8.01 12.33 -11.81
N ASP A 59 -8.31 13.62 -11.97
CA ASP A 59 -7.65 14.51 -12.95
C ASP A 59 -6.18 14.77 -12.58
N ASP A 60 -5.89 14.83 -11.28
CA ASP A 60 -4.54 14.86 -10.71
C ASP A 60 -4.29 13.57 -9.91
N PRO A 61 -3.76 12.53 -10.56
CA PRO A 61 -3.52 11.22 -9.94
C PRO A 61 -2.40 11.29 -8.89
N VAL A 62 -1.49 12.25 -9.00
CA VAL A 62 -0.39 12.43 -8.04
C VAL A 62 -0.95 12.94 -6.72
N ALA A 63 -1.71 14.03 -6.76
CA ALA A 63 -2.35 14.56 -5.56
C ALA A 63 -3.37 13.57 -4.95
N ALA A 64 -4.11 12.85 -5.80
CA ALA A 64 -5.04 11.81 -5.33
C ALA A 64 -4.30 10.62 -4.70
N GLY A 65 -3.17 10.20 -5.25
CA GLY A 65 -2.32 9.14 -4.69
C GLY A 65 -1.79 9.49 -3.31
N ARG A 66 -1.37 10.75 -3.09
CA ARG A 66 -0.96 11.23 -1.75
C ARG A 66 -2.10 11.14 -0.73
N LYS A 67 -3.34 11.47 -1.13
CA LYS A 67 -4.52 11.30 -0.26
C LYS A 67 -4.81 9.83 0.04
N ALA A 68 -4.66 8.95 -0.96
CA ALA A 68 -4.82 7.51 -0.78
C ALA A 68 -3.76 6.94 0.19
N LEU A 69 -2.48 7.32 0.04
CA LEU A 69 -1.41 6.96 0.97
C LEU A 69 -1.69 7.42 2.41
N SER A 70 -2.21 8.64 2.56
CA SER A 70 -2.59 9.18 3.87
C SER A 70 -3.73 8.38 4.51
N SER A 71 -4.76 8.00 3.72
CA SER A 71 -5.85 7.15 4.19
C SER A 71 -5.37 5.75 4.60
N ALA A 72 -4.49 5.15 3.77
CA ALA A 72 -3.88 3.87 4.04
C ALA A 72 -3.05 3.91 5.33
N ALA A 73 -2.16 4.89 5.51
CA ALA A 73 -1.34 5.02 6.71
C ALA A 73 -2.18 5.11 8.01
N ARG A 74 -3.29 5.86 7.99
CA ARG A 74 -4.24 5.91 9.12
C ARG A 74 -4.89 4.56 9.40
N THR A 75 -5.25 3.82 8.35
CA THR A 75 -5.83 2.48 8.46
C THR A 75 -4.82 1.48 9.01
N TYR A 76 -3.57 1.49 8.53
CA TYR A 76 -2.49 0.66 9.05
C TYR A 76 -2.17 0.98 10.51
N ARG A 77 -2.13 2.25 10.91
CA ARG A 77 -1.98 2.65 12.31
C ARG A 77 -3.10 2.05 13.18
N ARG A 78 -4.35 2.29 12.79
CA ARG A 78 -5.57 1.91 13.53
C ARG A 78 -5.74 0.39 13.65
N HIS A 79 -5.38 -0.36 12.61
CA HIS A 79 -5.59 -1.81 12.52
C HIS A 79 -4.27 -2.61 12.49
N SER A 80 -3.19 -2.03 13.01
CA SER A 80 -1.82 -2.56 12.96
C SER A 80 -1.71 -4.01 13.45
N ALA A 81 -2.39 -4.37 14.53
CA ALA A 81 -2.37 -5.73 15.07
C ALA A 81 -2.93 -6.77 14.07
N ILE A 82 -4.07 -6.49 13.45
CA ILE A 82 -4.73 -7.40 12.49
C ILE A 82 -3.89 -7.48 11.21
N LEU A 83 -3.46 -6.32 10.68
CA LEU A 83 -2.68 -6.27 9.46
C LEU A 83 -1.33 -6.99 9.62
N ARG A 84 -0.61 -6.76 10.73
CA ARG A 84 0.63 -7.51 11.02
C ARG A 84 0.40 -9.00 11.10
N ALA A 85 -0.70 -9.42 11.71
CA ALA A 85 -1.00 -10.85 11.84
C ALA A 85 -1.34 -11.52 10.50
N VAL A 86 -1.80 -10.76 9.50
CA VAL A 86 -2.02 -11.22 8.11
C VAL A 86 -0.73 -11.16 7.28
N PHE A 87 0.09 -10.11 7.45
CA PHE A 87 1.27 -9.88 6.62
C PHE A 87 2.58 -10.51 7.16
N TRP A 88 2.65 -10.87 8.44
CA TRP A 88 3.82 -11.53 9.06
C TRP A 88 3.58 -13.00 9.43
N SER A 89 2.43 -13.55 9.07
CA SER A 89 2.17 -14.99 9.15
C SER A 89 2.98 -15.78 8.12
N SER A 90 3.12 -17.10 8.35
CA SER A 90 3.75 -18.03 7.41
C SER A 90 3.07 -17.99 6.04
N GLU A 91 3.86 -18.12 4.98
CA GLU A 91 3.40 -18.18 3.58
C GLU A 91 2.68 -19.51 3.24
N ASP A 92 2.82 -20.54 4.10
CA ASP A 92 2.23 -21.87 3.88
C ASP A 92 0.73 -21.97 4.22
N ASP A 93 0.09 -20.85 4.61
CA ASP A 93 -1.30 -20.81 5.04
C ASP A 93 -2.20 -20.25 3.91
N PRO A 94 -2.94 -21.10 3.17
CA PRO A 94 -3.66 -20.68 1.98
C PRO A 94 -4.78 -19.67 2.27
N ASP A 95 -5.38 -19.70 3.46
CA ASP A 95 -6.40 -18.74 3.87
C ASP A 95 -5.81 -17.34 4.07
N ILE A 96 -4.60 -17.28 4.64
CA ILE A 96 -3.91 -16.03 4.86
C ILE A 96 -3.36 -15.48 3.54
N GLU A 97 -2.81 -16.34 2.67
CA GLU A 97 -2.38 -15.92 1.35
C GLU A 97 -3.54 -15.35 0.52
N ALA A 98 -4.72 -15.97 0.57
CA ALA A 98 -5.93 -15.43 -0.07
C ALA A 98 -6.36 -14.08 0.53
N ALA A 99 -6.30 -13.93 1.85
CA ALA A 99 -6.63 -12.68 2.53
C ALA A 99 -5.64 -11.56 2.14
N ARG A 100 -4.35 -11.88 2.07
CA ARG A 100 -3.26 -10.98 1.67
C ARG A 100 -3.40 -10.57 0.21
N ALA A 101 -3.55 -11.53 -0.71
CA ALA A 101 -3.73 -11.27 -2.14
C ALA A 101 -4.89 -10.28 -2.37
N GLY A 102 -6.06 -10.53 -1.79
CA GLY A 102 -7.17 -9.61 -2.03
C GLY A 102 -7.07 -8.25 -1.32
N LEU A 103 -6.09 -8.03 -0.42
CA LEU A 103 -5.73 -6.68 0.06
C LEU A 103 -4.75 -5.97 -0.89
N ILE A 104 -3.88 -6.74 -1.57
CA ILE A 104 -2.80 -6.21 -2.42
C ILE A 104 -3.26 -6.02 -3.86
N ASP A 105 -3.85 -7.05 -4.47
CA ASP A 105 -4.12 -7.11 -5.91
C ASP A 105 -4.94 -5.93 -6.43
N PRO A 106 -6.03 -5.48 -5.75
CA PRO A 106 -6.79 -4.32 -6.21
C PRO A 106 -5.96 -3.03 -6.22
N VAL A 107 -5.04 -2.88 -5.26
CA VAL A 107 -4.15 -1.72 -5.17
C VAL A 107 -3.13 -1.75 -6.29
N VAL A 108 -2.53 -2.92 -6.55
CA VAL A 108 -1.56 -3.13 -7.64
C VAL A 108 -2.21 -2.87 -8.99
N ALA A 109 -3.41 -3.39 -9.25
CA ALA A 109 -4.10 -3.19 -10.53
C ALA A 109 -4.40 -1.70 -10.81
N VAL A 110 -4.78 -0.93 -9.79
CA VAL A 110 -4.98 0.53 -9.94
C VAL A 110 -3.66 1.26 -10.16
N ALA A 111 -2.62 0.91 -9.39
CA ALA A 111 -1.29 1.46 -9.56
C ALA A 111 -0.72 1.19 -10.95
N GLU A 112 -0.85 -0.03 -11.46
CA GLU A 112 -0.43 -0.44 -12.81
C GLU A 112 -1.09 0.43 -13.88
N THR A 113 -2.42 0.62 -13.80
CA THR A 113 -3.16 1.49 -14.74
C THR A 113 -2.61 2.92 -14.72
N ILE A 114 -2.22 3.42 -13.55
CA ILE A 114 -1.73 4.80 -13.39
C ILE A 114 -0.29 4.93 -13.92
N ILE A 115 0.55 3.93 -13.65
CA ILE A 115 1.93 3.87 -14.13
C ILE A 115 1.95 3.77 -15.66
N ASP A 116 1.17 2.86 -16.24
CA ASP A 116 1.05 2.70 -17.70
C ASP A 116 0.64 4.01 -18.38
N ARG A 117 -0.31 4.76 -17.78
CA ARG A 117 -0.76 6.05 -18.30
C ARG A 117 0.27 7.18 -18.15
N LEU A 118 0.91 7.30 -17.00
CA LEU A 118 1.69 8.50 -16.64
C LEU A 118 3.20 8.34 -16.85
N ALA A 119 3.68 7.10 -16.87
CA ALA A 119 5.10 6.77 -16.95
C ALA A 119 5.31 5.56 -17.89
N PRO A 120 4.88 5.64 -19.17
CA PRO A 120 4.96 4.53 -20.12
C PRO A 120 6.39 4.08 -20.45
N ASP A 121 7.39 4.89 -20.09
CA ASP A 121 8.81 4.60 -20.30
C ASP A 121 9.42 3.77 -19.16
N LEU A 122 8.68 3.54 -18.06
CA LEU A 122 9.13 2.63 -17.01
C LEU A 122 9.13 1.18 -17.52
N PRO A 123 10.04 0.33 -17.00
CA PRO A 123 9.93 -1.11 -17.18
C PRO A 123 8.56 -1.62 -16.72
N ASP A 124 8.18 -2.83 -17.15
CA ASP A 124 6.92 -3.54 -16.83
C ASP A 124 6.04 -2.82 -15.77
N PRO A 125 4.95 -2.15 -16.21
CA PRO A 125 4.09 -1.38 -15.33
C PRO A 125 3.55 -2.18 -14.13
N HIS A 126 3.34 -3.49 -14.31
CA HIS A 126 2.87 -4.38 -13.26
C HIS A 126 3.94 -4.58 -12.19
N GLU A 127 5.17 -4.95 -12.60
CA GLU A 127 6.29 -5.16 -11.66
C GLU A 127 6.65 -3.86 -10.92
N THR A 128 6.59 -2.72 -11.62
CA THR A 128 6.80 -1.41 -11.00
C THR A 128 5.70 -1.12 -9.96
N ALA A 129 4.43 -1.37 -10.29
CA ALA A 129 3.31 -1.21 -9.37
C ALA A 129 3.48 -2.10 -8.13
N LEU A 130 3.79 -3.39 -8.36
CA LEU A 130 3.99 -4.39 -7.31
C LEU A 130 5.11 -3.97 -6.35
N ALA A 131 6.26 -3.52 -6.87
CA ALA A 131 7.38 -3.06 -6.06
C ALA A 131 7.01 -1.85 -5.19
N LEU A 132 6.39 -0.82 -5.78
CA LEU A 132 6.01 0.39 -5.05
C LEU A 132 4.93 0.14 -4.01
N VAL A 133 3.92 -0.69 -4.33
CA VAL A 133 2.87 -1.07 -3.39
C VAL A 133 3.44 -1.90 -2.24
N THR A 134 4.33 -2.84 -2.53
CA THR A 134 4.99 -3.67 -1.50
C THR A 134 5.85 -2.81 -0.56
N MET A 135 6.55 -1.81 -1.08
CA MET A 135 7.27 -0.83 -0.26
C MET A 135 6.33 -0.07 0.69
N ASN A 136 5.19 0.41 0.17
CA ASN A 136 4.19 1.10 0.99
C ASN A 136 3.72 0.20 2.14
N ILE A 137 3.33 -1.04 1.83
CA ILE A 137 2.85 -2.03 2.80
C ILE A 137 3.89 -2.25 3.90
N HIS A 138 5.13 -2.57 3.53
CA HIS A 138 6.19 -2.86 4.51
C HIS A 138 6.46 -1.66 5.43
N ARG A 139 6.48 -0.44 4.88
CA ARG A 139 6.68 0.77 5.69
C ARG A 139 5.47 1.09 6.57
N MET A 140 4.25 0.88 6.09
CA MET A 140 3.04 1.13 6.89
C MET A 140 2.84 0.08 7.99
N LEU A 141 3.30 -1.16 7.81
CA LEU A 141 3.28 -2.20 8.85
C LEU A 141 4.13 -1.83 10.07
N THR A 142 5.08 -0.90 9.98
CA THR A 142 5.85 -0.44 11.14
C THR A 142 5.05 0.50 12.05
N LEU A 143 3.92 1.05 11.59
CA LEU A 143 3.06 1.91 12.39
C LEU A 143 2.39 1.14 13.54
N THR A 144 2.25 1.79 14.68
CA THR A 144 1.54 1.31 15.87
C THR A 144 0.50 2.35 16.30
N PRO A 145 -0.50 1.99 17.13
CA PRO A 145 -1.49 2.95 17.62
C PRO A 145 -0.87 4.19 18.31
N GLU A 146 0.34 4.05 18.86
CA GLU A 146 1.12 5.11 19.52
C GLU A 146 1.90 6.00 18.54
N SER A 147 1.98 5.65 17.26
CA SER A 147 2.65 6.46 16.25
C SER A 147 1.98 7.83 16.10
N SER A 148 2.77 8.89 16.22
CA SER A 148 2.26 10.26 16.19
C SER A 148 1.77 10.66 14.80
N ASP A 149 0.98 11.74 14.73
CA ASP A 149 0.56 12.29 13.43
C ASP A 149 1.76 12.82 12.63
N ALA A 150 2.82 13.28 13.30
CA ALA A 150 4.07 13.70 12.64
C ALA A 150 4.82 12.52 12.00
N ASP A 151 4.83 11.35 12.66
CA ASP A 151 5.41 10.12 12.09
C ASP A 151 4.64 9.69 10.83
N LEU A 152 3.30 9.77 10.89
CA LEU A 152 2.44 9.48 9.75
C LEU A 152 2.70 10.45 8.59
N ASP A 153 2.76 11.76 8.85
CA ASP A 153 3.00 12.75 7.81
C ASP A 153 4.37 12.59 7.16
N THR A 154 5.40 12.31 7.97
CA THR A 154 6.76 12.03 7.49
C THR A 154 6.77 10.79 6.58
N LEU A 155 6.12 9.71 7.01
CA LEU A 155 6.02 8.48 6.22
C LEU A 155 5.28 8.72 4.90
N VAL A 156 4.11 9.36 4.94
CA VAL A 156 3.29 9.63 3.77
C VAL A 156 4.01 10.54 2.79
N THR A 157 4.65 11.61 3.29
CA THR A 157 5.45 12.53 2.46
C THR A 157 6.62 11.80 1.79
N THR A 158 7.31 10.92 2.52
CA THR A 158 8.42 10.13 1.97
C THR A 158 7.94 9.20 0.85
N LEU A 159 6.89 8.42 1.10
CA LEU A 159 6.32 7.51 0.10
C LEU A 159 5.79 8.27 -1.12
N ALA A 160 5.02 9.34 -0.91
CA ALA A 160 4.50 10.18 -1.99
C ALA A 160 5.62 10.77 -2.84
N THR A 161 6.70 11.24 -2.23
CA THR A 161 7.87 11.77 -2.96
C THR A 161 8.53 10.70 -3.84
N ILE A 162 8.62 9.45 -3.36
CA ILE A 162 9.18 8.35 -4.17
C ILE A 162 8.26 8.06 -5.37
N TRP A 163 6.96 7.95 -5.14
CA TRP A 163 5.96 7.77 -6.20
C TRP A 163 6.00 8.89 -7.24
N GLU A 164 5.99 10.15 -6.78
CA GLU A 164 6.07 11.34 -7.61
C GLU A 164 7.33 11.35 -8.48
N ARG A 165 8.48 11.01 -7.90
CA ARG A 165 9.73 10.92 -8.66
C ARG A 165 9.63 9.80 -9.69
N THR A 166 9.25 8.58 -9.30
CA THR A 166 9.15 7.45 -10.23
C THR A 166 8.25 7.79 -11.43
N ILE A 167 7.09 8.40 -11.19
CA ILE A 167 6.16 8.80 -12.26
C ILE A 167 6.72 9.95 -13.09
N ASN A 168 7.32 10.98 -12.47
CA ASN A 168 7.75 12.19 -13.17
C ASN A 168 9.13 12.08 -13.85
N THR A 169 10.03 11.18 -13.39
CA THR A 169 11.34 11.01 -14.05
C THR A 169 11.18 10.45 -15.47
N ALA A 170 10.11 9.67 -15.74
CA ALA A 170 9.73 9.26 -17.09
C ALA A 170 9.34 10.46 -17.97
N ALA A 171 8.66 11.47 -17.41
CA ALA A 171 8.23 12.66 -18.15
C ALA A 171 9.41 13.58 -18.52
N ASP A 172 10.41 13.73 -17.66
CA ASP A 172 11.56 14.62 -17.88
C ASP A 172 12.58 14.07 -18.91
N ALA A 173 12.65 12.75 -19.11
CA ALA A 173 13.48 12.12 -20.15
C ALA A 173 13.11 12.57 -21.59
N LYS A 174 11.93 13.19 -21.76
CA LYS A 174 11.42 13.70 -23.03
C LYS A 174 11.86 15.12 -23.39
N LYS A 175 12.47 15.89 -22.46
CA LYS A 175 12.97 17.24 -22.80
C LYS A 175 14.28 17.12 -23.58
N PRO A 176 14.34 17.53 -24.87
CA PRO A 176 15.60 17.59 -25.59
C PRO A 176 16.55 18.51 -24.80
N PRO A 177 17.86 18.19 -24.70
CA PRO A 177 18.80 19.09 -24.07
C PRO A 177 18.70 20.44 -24.78
N LEU A 178 18.45 21.51 -24.01
CA LEU A 178 18.47 22.87 -24.56
C LEU A 178 19.77 23.01 -25.33
N ARG A 179 19.66 23.18 -26.66
CA ARG A 179 20.81 23.49 -27.52
C ARG A 179 21.51 24.69 -26.89
N ARG A 180 22.69 24.46 -26.30
CA ARG A 180 23.53 25.54 -25.82
C ARG A 180 23.80 26.43 -27.01
N ASP A 181 23.30 27.65 -26.93
CA ASP A 181 23.36 28.64 -27.97
C ASP A 181 24.84 29.01 -28.22
N GLU A 182 25.45 28.38 -29.24
CA GLU A 182 26.83 28.64 -29.67
C GLU A 182 26.99 30.03 -30.32
N SER A 183 25.92 30.83 -30.39
CA SER A 183 25.94 32.19 -30.93
C SER A 183 26.79 33.18 -30.12
N ARG A 184 27.16 32.87 -28.86
CA ARG A 184 28.05 33.73 -28.05
C ARG A 184 29.54 33.63 -28.36
N ARG A 185 30.00 32.72 -29.23
CA ARG A 185 31.43 32.61 -29.61
C ARG A 185 31.85 33.40 -30.86
N ARG A 186 30.92 33.96 -31.64
CA ARG A 186 31.27 34.70 -32.88
C ARG A 186 31.38 36.22 -32.74
N SER A 187 31.04 36.82 -31.60
CA SER A 187 31.11 38.28 -31.41
C SER A 187 32.38 38.80 -30.71
N ARG A 188 33.45 37.98 -30.61
CA ARG A 188 34.74 38.39 -30.04
C ARG A 188 35.91 38.43 -31.04
N SER A 189 35.64 38.32 -32.33
CA SER A 189 36.62 38.54 -33.38
C SER A 189 36.01 39.43 -34.46
N GLY A 190 36.05 40.73 -34.21
CA GLY A 190 35.69 41.80 -35.13
C GLY A 190 36.36 43.08 -34.64
#